data_AF-A0A524QUZ9-F1
#
_entry.id   AF-A0A524QUZ9-F1
#
_cell.length_a   1.000
_cell.length_b   1.000
_cell.length_c   1.000
_cell.angle_alpha   90.00
_cell.angle_beta   90.00
_cell.angle_gamma   90.00
#
_symmetry.space_group_name_H-M   'P 1'
#
loop_
_entity.id
_entity.type
_entity.pdbx_description
1 polymer ?
#
loop_
_entity_poly.entity_id
_entity_poly.type
_entity_poly.pdbx_seq_one_letter_code
_entity_poly.pdbx_strand_id
1 'polypeptide(L)'
;MGESIVFYYQVEPVSSIYPANGYPTANSQPTFSWNGLVGKAWMADSYEFQLDRYYDFRSPIFNVTGLTSPQYLIPHPLGADSVFYWRIRPVTGGTPGDYSRTFAAYLLSYVCGDANADAAVDISDAVYLIAYIFSGGSAPNPVLAGDANCDSTVDISDAVYLIAYIFSGGLAPCAGCK
;
A
#
# COMPACT_ATOMS: atom_id res chain seq x y z
N MET A 1 -31.60 26.35 12.91
CA MET A 1 -30.23 26.25 13.47
C MET A 1 -29.82 24.80 13.32
N GLY A 2 -29.10 24.47 12.24
CA GLY A 2 -28.67 23.09 11.97
C GLY A 2 -27.38 22.83 12.73
N GLU A 3 -27.35 21.81 13.57
CA GLU A 3 -26.13 21.39 14.24
C GLU A 3 -25.20 20.74 13.21
N SER A 4 -24.04 21.35 12.99
CA SER A 4 -22.96 20.73 12.21
C SER A 4 -22.23 19.74 13.11
N ILE A 5 -22.25 18.46 12.75
CA ILE A 5 -21.39 17.45 13.37
C ILE A 5 -19.98 17.66 12.84
N VAL A 6 -19.06 18.07 13.72
CA VAL A 6 -17.64 18.20 13.40
C VAL A 6 -16.96 16.90 13.79
N PHE A 7 -16.42 16.17 12.80
CA PHE A 7 -15.58 15.01 13.03
C PHE A 7 -14.14 15.46 13.27
N TYR A 8 -13.63 15.25 14.47
CA TYR A 8 -12.20 15.38 14.75
C TYR A 8 -11.52 14.06 14.38
N TYR A 9 -10.67 14.06 13.36
CA TYR A 9 -9.75 12.95 13.11
C TYR A 9 -8.31 13.43 13.29
N GLN A 10 -7.52 12.68 14.06
CA GLN A 10 -6.09 12.90 14.16
C GLN A 10 -5.43 12.31 12.91
N VAL A 11 -4.86 13.19 12.08
CA VAL A 11 -3.94 12.80 11.02
C VAL A 11 -2.63 12.44 11.70
N GLU A 12 -2.36 11.14 11.86
CA GLU A 12 -1.02 10.70 12.23
C GLU A 12 -0.16 10.84 10.97
N PRO A 13 0.83 11.75 10.93
CA PRO A 13 1.69 11.89 9.76
C PRO A 13 2.34 10.53 9.49
N VAL A 14 2.09 10.00 8.28
CA VAL A 14 2.56 8.72 7.74
C VAL A 14 3.86 8.25 8.41
N SER A 15 3.79 7.44 9.47
CA SER A 15 4.99 6.91 10.13
C SER A 15 4.74 5.80 11.16
N SER A 16 3.51 5.61 11.65
CA SER A 16 3.24 4.62 12.71
C SER A 16 2.69 3.28 12.19
N ILE A 17 1.95 3.32 11.08
CA ILE A 17 1.33 2.15 10.44
C ILE A 17 1.40 2.27 8.91
N TYR A 18 1.37 1.14 8.22
CA TYR A 18 1.26 1.06 6.77
C TYR A 18 0.36 -0.13 6.36
N PRO A 19 -0.47 -0.04 5.31
CA PRO A 19 -0.88 1.18 4.63
C PRO A 19 -1.45 2.23 5.61
N ALA A 20 -1.18 3.50 5.34
CA ALA A 20 -1.61 4.57 6.23
C ALA A 20 -3.15 4.66 6.24
N ASN A 21 -3.73 4.82 7.44
CA ASN A 21 -5.17 4.86 7.60
C ASN A 21 -5.78 6.02 6.80
N GLY A 22 -6.69 5.73 5.88
CA GLY A 22 -7.32 6.78 5.07
C GLY A 22 -6.62 7.09 3.75
N TYR A 23 -5.41 6.57 3.54
CA TYR A 23 -4.59 6.93 2.39
C TYR A 23 -4.61 5.83 1.33
N PRO A 24 -4.75 6.21 0.03
CA PRO A 24 -4.60 5.29 -1.06
C PRO A 24 -3.17 4.77 -1.17
N THR A 25 -3.07 3.47 -1.46
CA THR A 25 -1.88 2.81 -1.98
C THR A 25 -2.32 2.01 -3.19
N ALA A 26 -1.47 1.85 -4.20
CA ALA A 26 -1.80 0.95 -5.31
C ALA A 26 -0.94 -0.32 -5.30
N ASN A 27 -0.24 -0.57 -4.20
CA ASN A 27 0.30 -1.91 -3.96
C ASN A 27 -0.88 -2.86 -3.69
N SER A 28 -1.18 -3.75 -4.64
CA SER A 28 -2.23 -4.76 -4.54
C SER A 28 -1.88 -5.87 -3.55
N GLN A 29 -0.61 -6.03 -3.19
CA GLN A 29 -0.12 -6.99 -2.18
C GLN A 29 0.68 -6.28 -1.08
N PRO A 30 0.07 -5.34 -0.34
CA PRO A 30 0.81 -4.52 0.60
C PRO A 30 1.23 -5.34 1.82
N THR A 31 2.42 -5.05 2.34
CA THR A 31 2.81 -5.49 3.69
C THR A 31 2.12 -4.59 4.71
N PHE A 32 1.17 -5.11 5.47
CA PHE A 32 0.60 -4.37 6.60
C PHE A 32 1.64 -4.32 7.72
N SER A 33 1.95 -3.13 8.23
CA SER A 33 2.98 -2.91 9.25
C SER A 33 2.44 -1.99 10.34
N TRP A 34 2.70 -2.34 11.58
CA TRP A 34 2.42 -1.52 12.77
C TRP A 34 3.67 -1.36 13.65
N ASN A 35 4.85 -1.50 13.04
CA ASN A 35 6.15 -1.32 13.68
C ASN A 35 6.22 -0.03 14.52
N GLY A 36 5.65 1.08 14.04
CA GLY A 36 5.70 2.35 14.76
C GLY A 36 4.79 2.45 16.00
N LEU A 37 3.97 1.43 16.27
CA LEU A 37 3.21 1.26 17.51
C LEU A 37 3.98 0.44 18.56
N VAL A 38 4.96 -0.37 18.14
CA VAL A 38 5.78 -1.19 19.04
C VAL A 38 6.69 -0.30 19.89
N GLY A 39 6.71 -0.52 21.21
CA GLY A 39 7.47 0.30 22.16
C GLY A 39 6.72 1.53 22.72
N LYS A 40 5.54 1.88 22.17
CA LYS A 40 4.63 2.90 22.72
C LYS A 40 3.41 2.25 23.36
N ALA A 41 3.63 1.42 24.39
CA ALA A 41 2.64 0.63 25.14
C ALA A 41 2.18 -0.73 24.55
N TRP A 42 2.74 -1.18 23.41
CA TRP A 42 2.35 -2.44 22.74
C TRP A 42 3.49 -3.47 22.72
N MET A 43 4.21 -3.64 23.84
CA MET A 43 5.19 -4.74 23.96
C MET A 43 4.44 -6.04 24.24
N ALA A 44 4.48 -6.97 23.28
CA ALA A 44 3.76 -8.24 23.34
C ALA A 44 4.63 -9.38 22.79
N ASP A 45 4.35 -10.60 23.21
CA ASP A 45 5.05 -11.80 22.73
C ASP A 45 4.67 -12.13 21.28
N SER A 46 3.42 -11.82 20.92
CA SER A 46 2.91 -11.93 19.56
C SER A 46 1.74 -11.00 19.32
N TYR A 47 1.25 -10.97 18.08
CA TYR A 47 0.11 -10.18 17.63
C TYR A 47 -0.91 -11.05 16.92
N GLU A 48 -2.15 -10.58 16.93
CA GLU A 48 -3.18 -11.03 16.00
C GLU A 48 -3.55 -9.89 15.05
N PHE A 49 -3.65 -10.22 13.77
CA PHE A 49 -3.97 -9.31 12.68
C PHE A 49 -5.27 -9.77 12.00
N GLN A 50 -6.17 -8.81 11.75
CA GLN A 50 -7.38 -9.04 10.98
C GLN A 50 -7.48 -8.06 9.82
N LEU A 51 -7.96 -8.57 8.68
CA LEU A 51 -8.27 -7.82 7.47
C LEU A 51 -9.62 -8.28 6.93
N ASP A 52 -10.50 -7.34 6.60
CA ASP A 52 -11.84 -7.61 6.06
C ASP A 52 -12.24 -6.50 5.07
N ARG A 53 -13.26 -6.75 4.25
CA ARG A 53 -13.99 -5.72 3.49
C ARG A 53 -15.07 -5.06 4.33
N TYR A 54 -15.46 -5.66 5.45
CA TYR A 54 -16.46 -5.10 6.36
C TYR A 54 -15.82 -4.52 7.62
N TYR A 55 -16.23 -3.30 7.99
CA TYR A 55 -15.69 -2.58 9.15
C TYR A 55 -15.88 -3.33 10.49
N ASP A 56 -16.88 -4.21 10.58
CA ASP A 56 -17.23 -4.97 11.78
C ASP A 56 -16.49 -6.31 11.89
N PHE A 57 -15.67 -6.69 10.91
CA PHE A 57 -14.90 -7.93 10.91
C PHE A 57 -15.78 -9.18 11.06
N ARG A 58 -17.02 -9.15 10.55
CA ARG A 58 -17.98 -10.26 10.67
C ARG A 58 -17.52 -11.53 9.94
N SER A 59 -16.66 -11.40 8.93
CA SER A 59 -16.15 -12.52 8.15
C SER A 59 -14.75 -12.18 7.61
N PRO A 60 -13.73 -12.13 8.49
CA PRO A 60 -12.41 -11.65 8.12
C PRO A 60 -11.83 -12.45 6.97
N ILE A 61 -11.32 -11.74 5.96
CA ILE A 61 -10.57 -12.34 4.85
C ILE A 61 -9.28 -12.96 5.39
N PHE A 62 -8.63 -12.24 6.30
CA PHE A 62 -7.50 -12.74 7.06
C PHE A 62 -7.76 -12.58 8.55
N ASN A 63 -7.46 -13.63 9.30
CA ASN A 63 -7.42 -13.64 10.75
C ASN A 63 -6.19 -14.44 11.19
N VAL A 64 -5.08 -13.74 11.44
CA VAL A 64 -3.75 -14.33 11.59
C VAL A 64 -3.29 -14.12 13.01
N THR A 65 -2.97 -15.19 13.72
CA THR A 65 -2.55 -15.18 15.12
C THR A 65 -1.08 -15.59 15.28
N GLY A 66 -0.45 -15.22 16.38
CA GLY A 66 0.91 -15.69 16.72
C GLY A 66 2.01 -15.00 15.91
N LEU A 67 1.72 -13.83 15.33
CA LEU A 67 2.71 -13.04 14.62
C LEU A 67 3.73 -12.47 15.59
N THR A 68 4.99 -12.87 15.50
CA THR A 68 6.08 -12.32 16.33
C THR A 68 6.68 -11.05 15.74
N SER A 69 6.51 -10.85 14.43
CA SER A 69 6.88 -9.62 13.73
C SER A 69 5.67 -8.68 13.67
N PRO A 70 5.85 -7.37 13.89
CA PRO A 70 4.76 -6.39 13.85
C PRO A 70 4.40 -5.97 12.41
N GLN A 71 4.33 -6.96 11.53
CA GLN A 71 3.98 -6.81 10.12
C GLN A 71 3.41 -8.12 9.58
N TYR A 72 2.62 -8.01 8.51
CA TYR A 72 2.03 -9.12 7.80
C TYR A 72 2.03 -8.85 6.29
N LEU A 73 2.73 -9.69 5.53
CA LEU A 73 2.70 -9.68 4.07
C LEU A 73 1.45 -10.42 3.61
N ILE A 74 0.61 -9.77 2.81
CA ILE A 74 -0.53 -10.45 2.20
C ILE A 74 -0.01 -11.50 1.20
N PRO A 75 -0.46 -12.77 1.26
CA PRO A 75 0.08 -13.84 0.42
C PRO A 75 -0.38 -13.81 -1.05
N HIS A 76 -1.44 -13.07 -1.37
CA HIS A 76 -1.97 -12.93 -2.73
C HIS A 76 -2.48 -11.50 -2.96
N PRO A 77 -2.44 -10.97 -4.18
CA PRO A 77 -2.99 -9.65 -4.49
C PRO A 77 -4.44 -9.51 -4.00
N LEU A 78 -4.66 -8.50 -3.18
CA LEU A 78 -5.98 -7.99 -2.85
C LEU A 78 -6.55 -7.30 -4.09
N GLY A 79 -7.84 -7.48 -4.33
CA GLY A 79 -8.52 -6.79 -5.42
C GLY A 79 -8.33 -5.27 -5.30
N ALA A 80 -7.99 -4.64 -6.40
CA ALA A 80 -7.82 -3.19 -6.49
C ALA A 80 -9.18 -2.46 -6.50
N ASP A 81 -9.13 -1.13 -6.50
CA ASP A 81 -10.27 -0.21 -6.35
C ASP A 81 -11.21 -0.58 -5.19
N SER A 82 -10.62 -1.02 -4.08
CA SER A 82 -11.32 -1.57 -2.94
C SER A 82 -10.82 -0.96 -1.63
N VAL A 83 -11.75 -0.77 -0.69
CA VAL A 83 -11.43 -0.42 0.70
C VAL A 83 -11.38 -1.69 1.52
N PHE A 84 -10.29 -1.84 2.29
CA PHE A 84 -10.15 -2.89 3.28
C PHE A 84 -10.02 -2.29 4.67
N TYR A 85 -10.62 -2.94 5.65
CA TYR A 85 -10.52 -2.60 7.06
C TYR A 85 -9.60 -3.57 7.75
N TRP A 86 -8.71 -3.05 8.57
CA TRP A 86 -7.76 -3.87 9.30
C TRP A 86 -7.59 -3.40 10.73
N ARG A 87 -7.26 -4.33 11.62
CA ARG A 87 -6.97 -4.07 13.03
C ARG A 87 -5.99 -5.09 13.55
N ILE A 88 -5.34 -4.75 14.66
CA ILE A 88 -4.40 -5.63 15.35
C ILE A 88 -4.73 -5.69 16.84
N ARG A 89 -4.27 -6.74 17.52
CA ARG A 89 -4.23 -6.78 18.99
C ARG A 89 -2.93 -7.42 19.48
N PRO A 90 -2.43 -7.04 20.66
CA PRO A 90 -1.27 -7.67 21.26
C PRO A 90 -1.68 -8.97 21.96
N VAL A 91 -0.78 -9.92 22.05
CA VAL A 91 -0.94 -11.15 22.83
C VAL A 91 0.27 -11.28 23.76
N THR A 92 0.04 -11.20 25.07
CA THR A 92 1.09 -11.24 26.10
C THR A 92 0.83 -12.40 27.04
N GLY A 93 1.82 -13.28 27.22
CA GLY A 93 1.68 -14.52 27.98
C GLY A 93 0.55 -15.42 27.45
N GLY A 94 0.28 -15.37 26.14
CA GLY A 94 -0.85 -16.08 25.52
C GLY A 94 -2.23 -15.45 25.75
N THR A 95 -2.31 -14.32 26.45
CA THR A 95 -3.57 -13.59 26.69
C THR A 95 -3.73 -12.48 25.65
N PRO A 96 -4.79 -12.49 24.82
CA PRO A 96 -5.07 -11.40 23.91
C PRO A 96 -5.53 -10.14 24.64
N GLY A 97 -4.96 -8.99 24.28
CA GLY A 97 -5.46 -7.68 24.68
C GLY A 97 -6.60 -7.18 23.80
N ASP A 98 -6.99 -5.92 23.99
CA ASP A 98 -7.98 -5.25 23.15
C ASP A 98 -7.46 -5.05 21.73
N TYR A 99 -8.39 -5.06 20.76
CA TYR A 99 -8.07 -4.62 19.41
C TYR A 99 -7.78 -3.12 19.39
N SER A 100 -6.87 -2.73 18.50
CA SER A 100 -6.70 -1.37 18.07
C SER A 100 -8.00 -0.80 17.53
N ARG A 101 -8.06 0.53 17.37
CA ARG A 101 -9.03 1.12 16.45
C ARG A 101 -8.93 0.47 15.07
N THR A 102 -10.04 0.47 14.33
CA THR A 102 -10.07 0.01 12.95
C THR A 102 -9.38 1.02 12.03
N PHE A 103 -8.47 0.52 11.19
CA PHE A 103 -7.81 1.28 10.14
C PHE A 103 -8.41 0.92 8.78
N ALA A 104 -8.37 1.86 7.83
CA ALA A 104 -8.80 1.66 6.46
C ALA A 104 -7.61 1.78 5.50
N ALA A 105 -7.43 0.76 4.65
CA ALA A 105 -6.49 0.75 3.54
C ALA A 105 -7.28 0.87 2.23
N TYR A 106 -6.92 1.84 1.40
CA TYR A 106 -7.53 2.05 0.09
C TYR A 106 -6.57 1.50 -0.96
N LEU A 107 -6.95 0.43 -1.64
CA LEU A 107 -6.14 -0.14 -2.72
C LEU A 107 -6.66 0.41 -4.04
N LEU A 108 -5.87 1.22 -4.72
CA LEU A 108 -6.17 1.69 -6.08
C LEU A 108 -5.67 0.67 -7.09
N SER A 109 -6.38 0.56 -8.21
CA SER A 109 -5.82 -0.05 -9.41
C SER A 109 -4.81 0.91 -10.02
N TYR A 110 -3.72 0.37 -10.56
CA TYR A 110 -2.79 1.14 -11.38
C TYR A 110 -2.47 0.36 -12.64
N VAL A 111 -2.12 1.09 -13.69
CA VAL A 111 -1.55 0.49 -14.90
C VAL A 111 -0.04 0.52 -14.74
N CYS A 112 0.60 -0.65 -14.80
CA CYS A 112 2.06 -0.66 -14.74
C CYS A 112 2.64 0.03 -15.98
N GLY A 113 3.60 0.92 -15.76
CA GLY A 113 4.20 1.76 -16.80
C GLY A 113 3.46 3.07 -17.07
N ASP A 114 2.27 3.29 -16.48
CA ASP A 114 1.54 4.56 -16.50
C ASP A 114 1.99 5.41 -15.30
N ALA A 115 3.17 6.02 -15.45
CA ALA A 115 3.81 6.79 -14.40
C ALA A 115 3.11 8.13 -14.13
N ASN A 116 2.42 8.68 -15.13
CA ASN A 116 1.74 9.97 -15.04
C ASN A 116 0.26 9.86 -14.60
N ALA A 117 -0.27 8.63 -14.52
CA ALA A 117 -1.64 8.27 -14.13
C ALA A 117 -2.74 8.77 -15.09
N ASP A 118 -2.45 8.85 -16.38
CA ASP A 118 -3.41 9.25 -17.43
C ASP A 118 -4.14 8.07 -18.09
N ALA A 119 -3.88 6.84 -17.62
CA ALA A 119 -4.41 5.57 -18.07
C ALA A 119 -3.88 5.08 -19.43
N ALA A 120 -2.94 5.80 -20.06
CA ALA A 120 -2.16 5.32 -21.19
C ALA A 120 -0.76 4.90 -20.73
N VAL A 121 -0.13 3.99 -21.48
CA VAL A 121 1.29 3.68 -21.32
C VAL A 121 1.98 4.17 -22.60
N ASP A 122 2.55 5.36 -22.53
CA ASP A 122 3.16 6.03 -23.68
C ASP A 122 4.43 6.84 -23.33
N ILE A 123 4.88 7.65 -24.27
CA ILE A 123 6.13 8.40 -24.13
C ILE A 123 6.08 9.44 -23.01
N SER A 124 4.89 9.92 -22.65
CA SER A 124 4.71 10.88 -21.59
C SER A 124 5.03 10.29 -20.21
N ASP A 125 4.87 8.98 -20.02
CA ASP A 125 5.29 8.26 -18.80
C ASP A 125 6.79 8.23 -18.63
N ALA A 126 7.52 7.92 -19.71
CA ALA A 126 8.98 7.94 -19.69
C ALA A 126 9.51 9.37 -19.41
N VAL A 127 8.87 10.39 -19.98
CA VAL A 127 9.18 11.80 -19.69
C VAL A 127 8.89 12.15 -18.23
N TYR A 128 7.77 11.67 -17.69
CA TYR A 128 7.39 11.87 -16.28
C TYR A 128 8.44 11.26 -15.34
N LEU A 129 8.87 10.02 -15.59
CA LEU A 129 9.92 9.35 -14.80
C LEU A 129 11.24 10.11 -14.85
N ILE A 130 11.67 10.55 -16.04
CA ILE A 130 12.90 11.35 -16.18
C ILE A 130 12.81 12.65 -15.36
N ALA A 131 11.65 13.33 -15.38
CA ALA A 131 11.42 14.53 -14.59
C ALA A 131 11.45 14.25 -13.08
N TYR A 132 10.82 13.17 -12.62
CA TYR A 132 10.90 12.70 -11.24
C TYR A 132 12.34 12.43 -10.80
N ILE A 133 13.09 11.64 -11.57
CA ILE A 133 14.44 11.17 -11.23
C ILE A 133 15.47 12.31 -11.22
N PHE A 134 15.43 13.19 -12.23
CA PHE A 134 16.50 14.18 -12.44
C PHE A 134 16.12 15.63 -12.17
N SER A 135 14.83 15.96 -12.16
CA SER A 135 14.34 17.34 -12.12
C SER A 135 13.47 17.66 -10.91
N GLY A 136 13.36 16.74 -9.95
CA GLY A 136 12.55 16.93 -8.74
C GLY A 136 11.04 16.97 -9.03
N GLY A 137 10.61 16.31 -10.10
CA GLY A 137 9.19 16.08 -10.38
C GLY A 137 8.51 15.29 -9.26
N SER A 138 7.17 15.23 -9.30
CA SER A 138 6.42 14.40 -8.35
C SER A 138 6.69 12.91 -8.63
N ALA A 139 6.76 12.11 -7.57
CA ALA A 139 6.87 10.66 -7.72
C ALA A 139 5.58 10.09 -8.34
N PRO A 140 5.67 9.02 -9.15
CA PRO A 140 4.50 8.27 -9.58
C PRO A 140 3.64 7.88 -8.37
N ASN A 141 2.32 7.90 -8.53
CA ASN A 141 1.39 7.50 -7.50
C ASN A 141 0.40 6.46 -8.05
N PRO A 142 0.60 5.17 -7.74
CA PRO A 142 1.63 4.62 -6.84
C PRO A 142 3.05 4.74 -7.41
N VAL A 143 4.06 4.66 -6.55
CA VAL A 143 5.47 4.57 -7.00
C VAL A 143 5.65 3.37 -7.94
N LEU A 144 4.98 2.26 -7.65
CA LEU A 144 4.98 1.03 -8.45
C LEU A 144 4.47 1.19 -9.90
N ALA A 145 3.72 2.26 -10.21
CA ALA A 145 3.32 2.51 -11.59
C ALA A 145 4.52 2.94 -12.46
N GLY A 146 5.55 3.51 -11.83
CA GLY A 146 6.81 3.86 -12.45
C GLY A 146 7.85 2.75 -12.53
N ASP A 147 7.65 1.62 -11.83
CA ASP A 147 8.53 0.44 -11.89
C ASP A 147 8.08 -0.45 -13.06
N ALA A 148 8.44 -0.02 -14.27
CA ALA A 148 8.01 -0.65 -15.51
C ALA A 148 8.74 -1.99 -15.75
N ASN A 149 9.96 -2.12 -15.25
CA ASN A 149 10.80 -3.31 -15.44
C ASN A 149 10.59 -4.37 -14.33
N CYS A 150 9.90 -4.02 -13.25
CA CYS A 150 9.57 -4.85 -12.10
C CYS A 150 10.76 -5.28 -11.22
N ASP A 151 11.81 -4.47 -11.16
CA ASP A 151 12.98 -4.71 -10.31
C ASP A 151 12.86 -4.14 -8.88
N SER A 152 11.68 -3.63 -8.53
CA SER A 152 11.35 -3.02 -7.24
C SER A 152 12.05 -1.67 -6.99
N THR A 153 12.66 -1.08 -8.00
CA THR A 153 13.22 0.26 -7.96
C THR A 153 12.64 1.11 -9.07
N VAL A 154 12.36 2.39 -8.78
CA VAL A 154 11.93 3.34 -9.82
C VAL A 154 13.13 4.19 -10.18
N ASP A 155 13.76 3.88 -11.31
CA ASP A 155 14.96 4.56 -11.78
C ASP A 155 14.99 4.75 -13.31
N ILE A 156 16.15 5.14 -13.84
CA ILE A 156 16.29 5.46 -15.27
C ILE A 156 16.10 4.21 -16.16
N SER A 157 16.30 3.02 -15.61
CA SER A 157 16.10 1.77 -16.34
C SER A 157 14.63 1.52 -16.65
N ASP A 158 13.69 2.02 -15.84
CA ASP A 158 12.25 1.98 -16.15
C ASP A 158 11.88 2.85 -17.33
N ALA A 159 12.41 4.07 -17.37
CA ALA A 159 12.18 4.97 -18.50
C ALA A 159 12.77 4.38 -19.80
N VAL A 160 13.95 3.75 -19.72
CA VAL A 160 14.55 3.02 -20.85
C VAL A 160 13.68 1.83 -21.26
N TYR A 161 13.12 1.10 -20.30
CA TYR A 161 12.22 -0.02 -20.55
C TYR A 161 10.95 0.42 -21.28
N LEU A 162 10.30 1.50 -20.82
CA LEU A 162 9.12 2.08 -21.47
C LEU A 162 9.43 2.50 -22.91
N ILE A 163 10.54 3.19 -23.15
CA ILE A 163 10.96 3.59 -24.49
C ILE A 163 11.16 2.36 -25.40
N ALA A 164 11.78 1.29 -24.89
CA ALA A 164 11.98 0.05 -25.64
C ALA A 164 10.64 -0.67 -25.94
N TYR A 165 9.71 -0.70 -24.98
CA TYR A 165 8.36 -1.23 -25.19
C TYR A 165 7.62 -0.44 -26.28
N ILE A 166 7.61 0.89 -26.19
CA ILE A 166 6.87 1.79 -27.09
C ILE A 166 7.41 1.74 -28.52
N PHE A 167 8.73 1.77 -28.71
CA PHE A 167 9.33 1.92 -30.04
C PHE A 167 9.92 0.65 -30.64
N SER A 168 10.29 -0.33 -29.81
CA SER A 168 11.02 -1.53 -30.25
C SER A 168 10.22 -2.82 -30.04
N GLY A 169 8.97 -2.75 -29.57
CA GLY A 169 8.13 -3.92 -29.36
C GLY A 169 8.64 -4.84 -28.24
N GLY A 170 9.24 -4.25 -27.20
CA GLY A 170 9.62 -4.96 -25.97
C GLY A 170 8.42 -5.61 -25.27
N LEU A 171 8.68 -6.32 -24.17
CA LEU A 171 7.60 -6.84 -23.33
C LEU A 171 6.78 -5.67 -22.76
N ALA A 172 5.48 -5.90 -22.58
CA ALA A 172 4.63 -4.94 -21.88
C ALA A 172 5.16 -4.71 -20.46
N PRO A 173 5.01 -3.49 -19.90
CA PRO A 173 5.47 -3.20 -18.55
C PRO A 173 4.89 -4.20 -17.55
N CYS A 174 5.71 -4.59 -16.58
CA CYS A 174 5.38 -5.63 -15.60
C CYS A 174 5.00 -7.01 -16.16
N ALA A 175 5.13 -7.29 -17.46
CA ALA A 175 4.84 -8.63 -18.00
C ALA A 175 5.83 -9.70 -17.46
N GLY A 176 6.98 -9.28 -16.95
CA GLY A 176 8.01 -10.13 -16.35
C GLY A 176 7.89 -10.34 -14.84
N CYS A 177 6.97 -9.67 -14.15
CA CYS A 177 6.83 -9.84 -12.70
C CYS A 177 6.30 -11.25 -12.42
N LYS A 178 7.09 -12.05 -11.70
CA LYS A 178 6.71 -13.38 -11.24
C LYS A 178 6.63 -13.41 -9.72
#